data_AF-A0A7S2PA59-F1
#
_entry.id   AF-A0A7S2PA59-F1
#
_cell.length_a   1.000
_cell.length_b   1.000
_cell.length_c   1.000
_cell.angle_alpha   90.00
_cell.angle_beta   90.00
_cell.angle_gamma   90.00
#
_symmetry.space_group_name_H-M   'P 1'
#
loop_
_entity.id
_entity.type
_entity.pdbx_description
1 polymer ?
#
loop_
_entity_poly.entity_id
_entity_poly.type
_entity_poly.pdbx_seq_one_letter_code
_entity_poly.pdbx_strand_id
1 'polypeptide(L)'
;NTSTSNSNSSHKDSNFRDDIHMKEKICIIGSGNWGSAISILVGRNAKSLPFCNSRVNMWVYEERIEEYGQNLTEIINTRHENVKYLPGIKLPENVVAIADLKQACKGATLLIFVLPHQFLPRL
;
A
#
# COMPACT_ATOMS: atom_id res chain seq x y z
N ASN A 1 33.69 12.92 61.08
CA ASN A 1 33.80 11.56 60.50
C ASN A 1 32.41 11.11 60.11
N THR A 2 31.99 11.07 58.85
CA THR A 2 32.70 11.04 57.57
C THR A 2 31.73 11.56 56.50
N SER A 3 32.23 12.46 55.67
CA SER A 3 31.61 12.89 54.41
C SER A 3 31.69 11.77 53.39
N THR A 4 30.59 11.47 52.70
CA THR A 4 30.64 11.13 51.27
C THR A 4 29.28 11.37 50.63
N SER A 5 29.21 12.49 49.92
CA SER A 5 28.39 12.67 48.73
C SER A 5 28.77 11.59 47.70
N ASN A 6 27.79 10.89 47.15
CA ASN A 6 27.87 10.48 45.76
C ASN A 6 26.49 10.48 45.11
N SER A 7 26.36 11.37 44.15
CA SER A 7 25.32 11.45 43.14
C SER A 7 25.21 10.13 42.38
N ASN A 8 23.98 9.66 42.17
CA ASN A 8 23.64 8.99 40.92
C ASN A 8 22.19 9.33 40.58
N SER A 9 22.07 10.17 39.55
CA SER A 9 20.86 10.38 38.79
C SER A 9 20.36 9.07 38.21
N SER A 10 19.12 8.71 38.50
CA SER A 10 18.34 7.86 37.60
C SER A 10 17.15 8.68 37.09
N HIS A 11 17.49 9.72 36.33
CA HIS A 11 16.64 10.12 35.21
C HIS A 11 16.78 9.05 34.13
N LYS A 12 15.63 8.72 33.50
CA LYS A 12 15.43 7.70 32.45
C LYS A 12 15.36 6.30 33.09
N ASP A 13 14.21 5.63 33.08
CA ASP A 13 13.59 5.12 31.86
C ASP A 13 12.07 5.35 31.81
N SER A 14 11.66 6.59 31.60
CA SER A 14 10.42 6.86 30.87
C SER A 14 10.72 6.77 29.37
N ASN A 15 9.97 5.92 28.65
CA ASN A 15 9.84 5.86 27.19
C ASN A 15 10.85 5.01 26.42
N PHE A 16 10.77 3.68 26.52
CA PHE A 16 11.37 2.82 25.49
C PHE A 16 10.64 1.48 25.36
N ARG A 17 9.47 1.46 24.70
CA ARG A 17 8.92 0.30 23.95
C ARG A 17 7.51 0.44 23.35
N ASP A 18 6.90 1.62 23.41
CA ASP A 18 5.71 1.93 22.59
C ASP A 18 6.06 2.91 21.48
N ASP A 19 7.13 2.63 20.73
CA ASP A 19 7.14 3.07 19.34
C ASP A 19 5.97 2.33 18.69
N ILE A 20 4.80 2.99 18.65
CA ILE A 20 3.66 2.59 17.82
C ILE A 20 4.25 2.36 16.43
N HIS A 21 4.53 1.10 16.09
CA HIS A 21 5.06 0.76 14.78
C HIS A 21 3.97 1.16 13.80
N MET A 22 4.13 2.33 13.17
CA MET A 22 3.17 2.83 12.20
C MET A 22 3.10 1.77 11.11
N LYS A 23 1.91 1.18 10.96
CA LYS A 23 1.73 0.09 10.02
C LYS A 23 2.07 0.55 8.61
N GLU A 24 2.83 -0.28 7.91
CA GLU A 24 3.28 0.00 6.55
C GLU A 24 2.08 0.19 5.61
N LYS A 25 2.01 1.35 4.96
CA LYS A 25 0.97 1.71 3.98
C LYS A 25 1.51 1.44 2.59
N ILE A 26 0.91 0.47 1.91
CA ILE A 26 1.42 -0.04 0.64
C ILE A 26 0.69 0.63 -0.52
N CYS A 27 1.46 1.12 -1.50
CA CYS A 27 0.97 1.55 -2.80
C CYS A 27 1.67 0.79 -3.92
N ILE A 28 0.88 0.13 -4.78
CA ILE A 28 1.33 -0.50 -6.01
C ILE A 28 1.19 0.51 -7.14
N ILE A 29 2.25 0.72 -7.91
CA ILE A 29 2.31 1.66 -9.03
C ILE A 29 2.34 0.86 -10.32
N GLY A 30 1.16 0.70 -10.94
CA GLY A 30 0.97 -0.06 -12.17
C GLY A 30 -0.10 -1.15 -12.02
N SER A 31 -0.95 -1.27 -13.03
CA SER A 31 -2.16 -2.11 -13.02
C SER A 31 -2.27 -3.04 -14.24
N GLY A 32 -1.17 -3.31 -14.95
CA GLY A 32 -1.14 -4.31 -16.02
C GLY A 32 -1.28 -5.73 -15.48
N ASN A 33 -1.07 -6.75 -16.32
CA ASN A 33 -1.25 -8.16 -15.94
C ASN A 33 -0.46 -8.51 -14.66
N TRP A 34 0.84 -8.15 -14.63
CA TRP A 34 1.68 -8.44 -13.47
C TRP A 34 1.34 -7.58 -12.24
N GLY A 35 1.00 -6.30 -12.43
CA GLY A 35 0.54 -5.42 -11.35
C GLY A 35 -0.74 -5.93 -10.67
N SER A 36 -1.67 -6.43 -11.48
CA SER A 36 -2.90 -7.08 -11.00
C SER A 36 -2.58 -8.38 -10.26
N ALA A 37 -1.74 -9.24 -10.82
CA ALA A 37 -1.37 -10.51 -10.19
C ALA A 37 -0.67 -10.31 -8.84
N ILE A 38 0.31 -9.40 -8.75
CA ILE A 38 1.03 -9.14 -7.50
C ILE A 38 0.14 -8.48 -6.45
N SER A 39 -0.84 -7.67 -6.87
CA SER A 39 -1.80 -7.06 -5.95
C SER A 39 -2.60 -8.09 -5.15
N ILE A 40 -2.81 -9.30 -5.71
CA ILE A 40 -3.44 -10.41 -5.00
C ILE A 40 -2.59 -10.86 -3.81
N LEU A 41 -1.29 -11.09 -4.04
CA LEU A 41 -0.38 -11.53 -3.00
C LEU A 41 -0.15 -10.44 -1.95
N VAL A 42 0.08 -9.20 -2.40
CA VAL A 42 0.28 -8.05 -1.52
C VAL A 42 -0.97 -7.78 -0.69
N GLY A 43 -2.15 -7.80 -1.30
CA GLY A 43 -3.43 -7.62 -0.58
C GLY A 43 -3.67 -8.69 0.48
N ARG A 44 -3.35 -9.96 0.20
CA ARG A 44 -3.43 -11.05 1.18
C ARG A 44 -2.44 -10.86 2.32
N ASN A 45 -1.18 -10.56 2.01
CA ASN A 45 -0.15 -10.37 3.03
C ASN A 45 -0.42 -9.13 3.89
N ALA A 46 -0.90 -8.03 3.30
CA ALA A 46 -1.27 -6.82 4.02
C ALA A 46 -2.38 -7.06 5.07
N LYS A 47 -3.31 -7.98 4.79
CA LYS A 47 -4.32 -8.42 5.77
C LYS A 47 -3.73 -9.28 6.89
N SER A 48 -2.77 -10.14 6.57
CA SER A 48 -2.25 -11.15 7.51
C SER A 48 -1.09 -10.67 8.38
N LEU A 49 -0.26 -9.75 7.89
CA LEU A 49 0.95 -9.30 8.59
C LEU A 49 0.62 -8.15 9.55
N PRO A 50 1.00 -8.26 10.84
CA PRO A 50 0.56 -7.31 11.88
C PRO A 50 1.15 -5.90 11.70
N PHE A 51 2.30 -5.80 11.02
CA PHE A 51 2.98 -4.55 10.73
C PHE A 51 2.48 -3.86 9.46
N CYS A 52 1.59 -4.48 8.67
CA CYS A 52 1.04 -3.88 7.45
C CYS A 52 -0.33 -3.26 7.71
N ASN A 53 -0.59 -2.12 7.06
CA ASN A 53 -1.94 -1.61 6.93
C ASN A 53 -2.72 -2.54 6.00
N SER A 54 -3.95 -2.91 6.37
CA SER A 54 -4.73 -3.84 5.56
C SER A 54 -5.08 -3.27 4.19
N ARG A 55 -5.27 -1.95 4.07
CA ARG A 55 -5.58 -1.30 2.79
C ARG A 55 -4.33 -1.20 1.93
N VAL A 56 -4.44 -1.67 0.68
CA VAL A 56 -3.42 -1.53 -0.36
C VAL A 56 -3.98 -0.61 -1.43
N ASN A 57 -3.30 0.51 -1.67
CA ASN A 57 -3.64 1.36 -2.81
C ASN A 57 -2.98 0.77 -4.06
N MET A 58 -3.67 0.81 -5.19
CA MET A 58 -3.13 0.45 -6.50
C MET A 58 -3.40 1.61 -7.45
N TRP A 59 -2.34 2.25 -7.93
CA TRP A 59 -2.47 3.22 -8.99
C TRP A 59 -2.79 2.50 -10.30
N VAL A 60 -3.92 2.89 -10.89
CA VAL A 60 -4.44 2.37 -12.15
C VAL A 60 -4.46 3.55 -13.12
N TYR A 61 -3.78 3.42 -14.25
CA TYR A 61 -3.93 4.41 -15.31
C TYR A 61 -5.38 4.35 -15.81
N GLU A 62 -6.07 5.48 -15.79
CA GLU A 62 -7.51 5.48 -16.00
C GLU A 62 -7.86 5.18 -17.45
N GLU A 63 -8.78 4.22 -17.62
CA GLU A 63 -9.25 3.78 -18.93
C GLU A 63 -10.74 3.53 -18.87
N ARG A 64 -11.47 3.93 -19.92
CA ARG A 64 -12.89 3.63 -20.06
C ARG A 64 -13.06 2.23 -20.64
N ILE A 65 -13.82 1.36 -19.98
CA ILE A 65 -14.12 0.02 -20.49
C ILE A 65 -15.51 0.05 -21.10
N GLU A 66 -15.57 0.02 -22.43
CA GLU A 66 -16.80 0.19 -23.22
C GLU A 66 -17.87 -0.86 -22.88
N GLU A 67 -17.49 -2.12 -22.73
CA GLU A 67 -18.40 -3.23 -22.39
C GLU A 67 -19.17 -2.98 -21.09
N TYR A 68 -18.56 -2.28 -20.13
CA TYR A 68 -19.15 -1.97 -18.83
C TYR A 68 -19.69 -0.54 -18.75
N GLY A 69 -19.36 0.33 -19.71
CA GLY A 69 -19.71 1.75 -19.66
C GLY A 69 -19.09 2.52 -18.48
N GLN A 70 -18.04 1.98 -17.86
CA GLN A 70 -17.45 2.46 -16.61
C GLN A 70 -15.94 2.65 -16.74
N ASN A 71 -15.36 3.42 -15.81
CA ASN A 71 -13.91 3.51 -15.68
C ASN A 71 -13.32 2.22 -15.09
N LEU A 72 -12.11 1.85 -15.49
CA LEU A 72 -11.44 0.65 -15.02
C LEU A 72 -11.26 0.65 -13.49
N THR A 73 -10.96 1.81 -12.89
CA THR A 73 -10.87 1.96 -11.44
C THR A 73 -12.20 1.64 -10.73
N GLU A 74 -13.32 2.11 -11.27
CA GLU A 74 -14.66 1.83 -10.74
C GLU A 74 -14.99 0.34 -10.83
N ILE A 75 -14.68 -0.29 -11.96
CA ILE A 75 -14.89 -1.73 -12.16
C ILE A 75 -14.06 -2.53 -11.17
N ILE A 76 -12.77 -2.20 -11.01
CA ILE A 76 -11.90 -2.87 -10.04
C ILE A 76 -12.44 -2.68 -8.62
N ASN A 77 -12.86 -1.49 -8.23
CA ASN A 77 -13.33 -1.22 -6.87
C ASN A 77 -14.70 -1.84 -6.57
N THR A 78 -15.56 -2.05 -7.58
CA THR A 78 -16.91 -2.61 -7.39
C THR A 78 -16.95 -4.12 -7.60
N ARG A 79 -16.19 -4.65 -8.56
CA ARG A 79 -16.17 -6.07 -8.91
C ARG A 79 -14.97 -6.82 -8.36
N HIS A 80 -13.99 -6.10 -7.80
CA HIS A 80 -12.70 -6.64 -7.36
C HIS A 80 -12.04 -7.47 -8.46
N GLU A 81 -12.00 -6.93 -9.67
CA GLU A 81 -11.45 -7.62 -10.84
C GLU A 81 -10.91 -6.60 -11.85
N ASN A 82 -9.70 -6.84 -12.33
CA ASN A 82 -9.17 -6.09 -13.46
C ASN A 82 -9.59 -6.79 -14.75
N VAL A 83 -10.79 -6.48 -15.22
CA VAL A 83 -11.44 -7.14 -16.37
C VAL A 83 -10.63 -7.05 -17.66
N LYS A 84 -9.72 -6.07 -17.76
CA LYS A 84 -8.87 -5.86 -18.96
C LYS A 84 -7.55 -6.64 -18.90
N TYR A 85 -6.88 -6.58 -17.76
CA TYR A 85 -5.50 -7.08 -17.63
C TYR A 85 -5.39 -8.40 -16.85
N LEU A 86 -6.43 -8.80 -16.13
CA LEU A 86 -6.47 -10.08 -15.43
C LEU A 86 -7.93 -10.61 -15.36
N PRO A 87 -8.56 -10.91 -16.51
CA PRO A 87 -9.96 -11.31 -16.56
C PRO A 87 -10.20 -12.64 -15.82
N GLY A 88 -11.34 -12.74 -15.15
CA GLY A 88 -11.79 -13.94 -14.44
C GLY A 88 -11.16 -14.15 -13.06
N ILE A 89 -10.24 -13.28 -12.62
CA ILE A 89 -9.54 -13.44 -11.33
C ILE A 89 -9.91 -12.31 -10.37
N LYS A 90 -10.37 -12.69 -9.17
CA LYS A 90 -10.70 -11.73 -8.12
C LYS A 90 -9.47 -11.21 -7.38
N LEU A 91 -9.39 -9.89 -7.28
CA LEU A 91 -8.49 -9.18 -6.40
C LEU A 91 -9.02 -9.20 -4.97
N PRO A 92 -8.16 -9.13 -3.93
CA PRO A 92 -8.61 -8.95 -2.55
C PRO A 92 -9.37 -7.63 -2.38
N GLU A 93 -10.46 -7.64 -1.59
CA GLU A 93 -11.32 -6.46 -1.39
C GLU A 93 -10.61 -5.23 -0.79
N ASN A 94 -9.47 -5.45 -0.13
CA ASN A 94 -8.64 -4.41 0.45
C ASN A 94 -7.65 -3.78 -0.54
N VAL A 95 -7.62 -4.25 -1.79
CA VAL A 95 -6.91 -3.59 -2.89
C VAL A 95 -7.85 -2.56 -3.50
N VAL A 96 -7.45 -1.29 -3.44
CA VAL A 96 -8.26 -0.16 -3.89
C VAL A 96 -7.59 0.53 -5.06
N ALA A 97 -8.26 0.50 -6.22
CA ALA A 97 -7.83 1.17 -7.43
C ALA A 97 -8.03 2.69 -7.32
N ILE A 98 -6.99 3.44 -7.67
CA ILE A 98 -6.98 4.91 -7.61
C ILE A 98 -6.38 5.44 -8.93
N ALA A 99 -7.09 6.35 -9.59
CA ALA A 99 -6.71 6.92 -10.88
C ALA A 99 -5.55 7.93 -10.77
N ASP A 100 -5.60 8.76 -9.73
CA ASP A 100 -4.61 9.82 -9.52
C ASP A 100 -3.39 9.27 -8.77
N LEU A 101 -2.22 9.37 -9.40
CA LEU A 101 -0.96 8.84 -8.85
C LEU A 101 -0.60 9.49 -7.50
N LYS A 102 -0.77 10.81 -7.38
CA LYS A 102 -0.44 11.54 -6.14
C LYS A 102 -1.31 11.09 -4.98
N GLN A 103 -2.60 10.87 -5.22
CA GLN A 103 -3.55 10.34 -4.24
C GLN A 103 -3.24 8.89 -3.90
N ALA A 104 -2.91 8.04 -4.89
CA ALA A 104 -2.54 6.65 -4.65
C ALA A 104 -1.34 6.54 -3.71
N CYS A 105 -0.31 7.38 -3.93
CA CYS A 105 0.91 7.42 -3.14
C CYS A 105 0.77 8.18 -1.81
N LYS A 106 -0.34 8.87 -1.54
CA LYS A 106 -0.47 9.78 -0.39
C LYS A 106 -0.31 9.02 0.93
N GLY A 107 0.79 9.29 1.63
CA GLY A 107 1.11 8.67 2.92
C GLY A 107 1.52 7.20 2.83
N ALA A 108 1.79 6.67 1.63
CA ALA A 108 2.40 5.37 1.47
C ALA A 108 3.82 5.37 2.05
N THR A 109 4.16 4.33 2.78
CA THR A 109 5.50 4.09 3.35
C THR A 109 6.26 3.01 2.57
N LEU A 110 5.54 2.19 1.79
CA LEU A 110 6.08 1.22 0.85
C LEU A 110 5.48 1.43 -0.55
N LEU A 111 6.35 1.66 -1.54
CA LEU A 111 5.98 1.79 -2.96
C LEU A 111 6.47 0.57 -3.75
N ILE A 112 5.58 -0.06 -4.51
CA ILE A 112 5.89 -1.21 -5.37
C ILE A 112 5.71 -0.80 -6.82
N PHE A 113 6.80 -0.55 -7.55
CA PHE A 113 6.76 -0.17 -8.96
C PHE A 113 6.65 -1.41 -9.85
N VAL A 114 5.54 -1.54 -10.59
CA VAL A 114 5.24 -2.68 -11.48
C VAL A 114 4.62 -2.19 -12.80
N LEU A 115 5.38 -1.35 -13.48
CA LEU A 115 5.08 -0.83 -14.80
C LEU A 115 6.26 -1.06 -15.76
N PRO A 116 6.02 -1.15 -17.08
CA PRO A 116 7.10 -1.16 -18.07
C PRO A 116 8.05 0.03 -17.90
N HIS A 117 9.36 -0.23 -17.97
CA HIS A 117 10.41 0.79 -17.72
C HIS A 117 10.26 2.06 -18.58
N GLN A 118 9.77 1.92 -19.81
CA GLN A 118 9.52 3.01 -20.75
C GLN A 118 8.52 4.07 -20.25
N PHE A 119 7.67 3.72 -19.28
CA PHE A 119 6.69 4.64 -18.69
C PHE A 119 7.21 5.33 -17.43
N LEU A 120 8.30 4.85 -16.83
CA LEU A 120 8.88 5.41 -15.61
C LEU A 120 9.27 6.90 -15.74
N PRO A 121 9.87 7.38 -16.86
CA PRO A 121 10.20 8.80 -17.02
C PRO A 121 8.99 9.74 -17.09
N ARG A 122 7.76 9.20 -17.22
CA ARG A 122 6.52 9.98 -17.38
C ARG A 122 5.68 10.05 -16.12
N LEU A 123 6.11 9.39 -15.03
CA LEU A 123 5.43 9.41 -13.73
C LEU A 123 5.60 10.74 -13.01
#